data_AF-A0AAE4ZYP5-F1
#
_entry.id   AF-A0AAE4ZYP5-F1
#
_cell.length_a   1.000
_cell.length_b   1.000
_cell.length_c   1.000
_cell.angle_alpha   90.00
_cell.angle_beta   90.00
_cell.angle_gamma   90.00
#
_symmetry.space_group_name_H-M   'P 1'
#
loop_
_entity.id
_entity.type
_entity.pdbx_description
1 polymer ?
#
loop_
_entity_poly.entity_id
_entity_poly.type
_entity_poly.pdbx_seq_one_letter_code
_entity_poly.pdbx_strand_id
1 'polypeptide(L)'
;SRAPVERLYLDGDEAAHLLTFGGQRGADTFPVEISYGSVARTLNCRSLVFSTVNYLVPVNLFLVVDDALYGSLAKGAPDTDLVVFASYEFANWRDSLGATKRILAFLEGKDLMDYRSRVEPYEHRKQMSALTAMIGLFVTVLFFIASGSMLYFRLFSEVEEDREKYGMMEKLGVSRHEIGTIISRQLLVFFFAPIAVGSVHCGFAMKSLSNVLSEMDWPFLGVFRYALAAIAGFSLIQVFYFLVARRAYIREVFRGSTA
;
A
#
# COMPACT_ATOMS: atom_id res chain seq x y z
N SER A 1 -16.35 -23.69 18.87
CA SER A 1 -16.65 -25.07 18.46
C SER A 1 -15.38 -25.67 17.89
N ARG A 2 -14.94 -26.84 18.38
CA ARG A 2 -13.83 -27.56 17.74
C ARG A 2 -14.38 -28.16 16.44
N ALA A 3 -13.94 -27.68 15.28
CA ALA A 3 -14.14 -28.42 14.04
C ALA A 3 -13.52 -29.82 14.24
N PRO A 4 -14.12 -30.89 13.70
CA PRO A 4 -13.54 -32.23 13.79
C PRO A 4 -12.12 -32.21 13.22
N VAL A 5 -11.19 -32.91 13.87
CA VAL A 5 -9.83 -33.09 13.38
C VAL A 5 -9.93 -33.94 12.11
N GLU A 6 -9.81 -33.31 10.96
CA GLU A 6 -9.77 -33.99 9.67
C GLU A 6 -8.43 -34.74 9.60
N ARG A 7 -8.50 -36.08 9.62
CA ARG A 7 -7.29 -36.92 9.52
C ARG A 7 -6.94 -37.08 8.06
N LEU A 8 -5.70 -36.73 7.72
CA LEU A 8 -5.14 -37.01 6.41
C LEU A 8 -4.62 -38.46 6.39
N TYR A 9 -5.13 -39.27 5.46
CA TYR A 9 -4.61 -40.60 5.20
C TYR A 9 -3.75 -40.56 3.93
N LEU A 10 -2.55 -41.13 4.00
CA LEU A 10 -1.57 -41.26 2.91
C LEU A 10 -1.20 -42.75 2.83
N ASP A 11 -1.20 -43.31 1.61
CA ASP A 11 -0.67 -44.65 1.35
C ASP A 11 0.87 -44.59 1.16
N GLY A 12 1.60 -45.69 1.30
CA GLY A 12 3.06 -45.69 1.56
C GLY A 12 3.99 -45.00 0.54
N ASP A 13 3.49 -44.62 -0.63
CA ASP A 13 4.22 -43.83 -1.64
C ASP A 13 3.56 -42.46 -1.94
N GLU A 14 2.48 -42.12 -1.24
CA GLU A 14 1.81 -40.83 -1.30
C GLU A 14 2.40 -39.84 -0.28
N ALA A 15 2.52 -38.59 -0.71
CA ALA A 15 2.86 -37.50 0.19
C ALA A 15 2.00 -36.27 -0.07
N ALA A 16 1.91 -35.38 0.90
CA ALA A 16 1.16 -34.14 0.76
C ALA A 16 2.09 -32.93 0.87
N HIS A 17 2.05 -32.10 -0.15
CA HIS A 17 2.79 -30.84 -0.19
C HIS A 17 1.89 -29.70 0.28
N LEU A 18 2.29 -28.98 1.32
CA LEU A 18 1.49 -27.92 1.91
C LEU A 18 1.69 -26.60 1.15
N LEU A 19 0.63 -26.10 0.51
CA LEU A 19 0.62 -24.81 -0.19
C LEU A 19 -0.11 -23.74 0.61
N THR A 20 0.47 -22.54 0.67
CA THR A 20 -0.11 -21.35 1.34
C THR A 20 -0.76 -20.35 0.38
N PHE A 21 -0.54 -20.51 -0.93
CA PHE A 21 -1.16 -19.68 -1.98
C PHE A 21 -1.82 -20.56 -3.04
N GLY A 22 -2.81 -20.00 -3.74
CA GLY A 22 -3.63 -20.61 -4.77
C GLY A 22 -2.85 -21.16 -5.97
N GLY A 23 -2.03 -22.19 -5.73
CA GLY A 23 -1.65 -23.16 -6.73
C GLY A 23 -2.92 -23.73 -7.33
N GLN A 24 -2.89 -23.91 -8.64
CA GLN A 24 -4.06 -24.34 -9.41
C GLN A 24 -4.79 -25.47 -8.68
N ARG A 25 -6.11 -25.32 -8.50
CA ARG A 25 -7.01 -26.45 -8.26
C ARG A 25 -6.99 -27.29 -9.54
N GLY A 26 -5.94 -28.08 -9.70
CA GLY A 26 -5.73 -28.99 -10.81
C GLY A 26 -5.15 -30.25 -10.21
N ALA A 27 -5.92 -31.32 -10.28
CA ALA A 27 -5.37 -32.64 -10.12
C ALA A 27 -4.17 -32.78 -11.05
N ASP A 28 -3.01 -33.12 -10.49
CA ASP A 28 -2.16 -34.22 -10.95
C ASP A 28 -1.01 -34.28 -9.93
N THR A 29 -0.94 -35.40 -9.22
CA THR A 29 0.17 -35.69 -8.30
C THR A 29 1.49 -35.52 -9.05
N PHE A 30 2.49 -34.90 -8.42
CA PHE A 30 3.82 -34.73 -9.01
C PHE A 30 4.87 -35.53 -8.23
N PRO A 31 5.84 -36.15 -8.90
CA PRO A 31 6.89 -36.89 -8.22
C PRO A 31 7.84 -35.92 -7.50
N VAL A 32 8.18 -36.24 -6.25
CA VAL A 32 9.23 -35.56 -5.48
C VAL A 32 10.23 -36.60 -5.01
N GLU A 33 11.50 -36.40 -5.34
CA GLU A 33 12.58 -37.21 -4.82
C GLU A 33 13.02 -36.68 -3.46
N ILE A 34 13.00 -37.54 -2.46
CA ILE A 34 13.53 -37.26 -1.13
C ILE A 34 14.78 -38.10 -0.90
N SER A 35 15.78 -37.50 -0.26
CA SER A 35 17.00 -38.16 0.18
C SER A 35 17.38 -37.65 1.56
N TYR A 36 17.47 -38.57 2.53
CA TYR A 36 17.90 -38.27 3.89
C TYR A 36 18.68 -39.46 4.46
N GLY A 37 19.93 -39.21 4.86
CA GLY A 37 20.84 -40.27 5.28
C GLY A 37 21.06 -41.32 4.19
N SER A 38 20.71 -42.57 4.47
CA SER A 38 20.77 -43.69 3.52
C SER A 38 19.44 -43.97 2.79
N VAL A 39 18.37 -43.21 3.10
CA VAL A 39 17.04 -43.40 2.53
C VAL A 39 16.86 -42.45 1.35
N ALA A 40 16.65 -43.01 0.16
CA ALA A 40 16.27 -42.26 -1.04
C ALA A 40 15.01 -42.88 -1.64
N ARG A 41 13.97 -42.07 -1.90
CA ARG A 41 12.68 -42.51 -2.48
C ARG A 41 12.05 -41.41 -3.32
N THR A 42 11.23 -41.82 -4.27
CA THR A 42 10.34 -40.93 -5.04
C THR A 42 8.93 -41.05 -4.49
N LEU A 43 8.32 -39.92 -4.13
CA LEU A 43 6.98 -39.85 -3.56
C LEU A 43 6.02 -39.15 -4.52
N ASN A 44 4.80 -39.65 -4.64
CA ASN A 44 3.74 -39.02 -5.41
C ASN A 44 3.04 -37.96 -4.55
N CYS A 45 3.35 -36.69 -4.82
CA CYS A 45 2.92 -35.58 -3.99
C CYS A 45 1.62 -34.95 -4.50
N ARG A 46 0.62 -34.84 -3.61
CA ARG A 46 -0.58 -34.03 -3.83
C ARG A 46 -0.46 -32.66 -3.17
N SER A 47 -0.90 -31.62 -3.86
CA SER A 47 -0.98 -30.26 -3.30
C SER A 47 -2.19 -30.12 -2.38
N LEU A 48 -1.95 -29.77 -1.11
CA LEU A 48 -2.99 -29.42 -0.15
C LEU A 48 -2.88 -27.95 0.22
N VAL A 49 -3.96 -27.20 0.00
CA VAL A 49 -4.01 -25.79 0.40
C VAL A 49 -4.40 -25.71 1.86
N PHE A 50 -3.46 -25.27 2.70
CA PHE A 50 -3.70 -25.02 4.12
C PHE A 50 -3.79 -23.52 4.37
N SER A 51 -5.01 -23.01 4.55
CA SER A 51 -5.27 -21.58 4.78
C SER A 51 -4.90 -21.11 6.21
N THR A 52 -4.65 -22.06 7.12
CA THR A 52 -4.53 -21.79 8.56
C THR A 52 -3.08 -21.74 9.06
N VAL A 53 -2.11 -22.22 8.29
CA VAL A 53 -0.69 -22.19 8.70
C VAL A 53 -0.12 -20.80 8.44
N ASN A 54 0.60 -20.26 9.43
CA ASN A 54 1.12 -18.90 9.40
C ASN A 54 2.14 -18.72 8.27
N TYR A 55 1.94 -17.71 7.42
CA TYR A 55 2.65 -17.40 6.16
C TYR A 55 4.16 -17.21 6.24
N LEU A 56 4.75 -17.35 7.43
CA LEU A 56 6.12 -16.93 7.68
C LEU A 56 7.12 -18.08 7.57
N VAL A 57 6.71 -19.32 7.82
CA VAL A 57 7.55 -20.47 7.45
C VAL A 57 7.29 -20.75 5.97
N PRO A 58 8.30 -21.01 5.13
CA PRO A 58 8.08 -21.58 3.80
C PRO A 58 7.44 -22.96 3.95
N VAL A 59 6.12 -22.98 4.19
CA VAL A 59 5.31 -24.19 4.38
C VAL A 59 5.32 -25.04 3.10
N ASN A 60 5.64 -24.40 1.97
CA ASN A 60 5.97 -25.01 0.68
C ASN A 60 7.28 -25.80 0.67
N LEU A 61 7.93 -25.98 1.82
CA LEU A 61 9.04 -26.93 2.01
C LEU A 61 8.63 -28.09 2.93
N PHE A 62 7.42 -28.09 3.47
CA PHE A 62 6.93 -29.21 4.28
C PHE A 62 6.28 -30.26 3.39
N LEU A 63 6.80 -31.47 3.53
CA LEU A 63 6.22 -32.66 2.98
C LEU A 63 5.63 -33.49 4.11
N VAL A 64 4.32 -33.74 4.03
CA VAL A 64 3.64 -34.68 4.93
C VAL A 64 3.76 -36.06 4.31
N VAL A 65 4.35 -36.99 5.06
CA VAL A 65 4.55 -38.39 4.66
C VAL A 65 3.75 -39.31 5.57
N ASP A 66 3.64 -40.59 5.22
CA ASP A 66 3.01 -41.59 6.08
C ASP A 66 3.84 -41.91 7.33
N ASP A 67 3.19 -42.47 8.36
CA ASP A 67 3.80 -42.75 9.66
C ASP A 67 4.95 -43.77 9.57
N ALA A 68 4.88 -44.74 8.65
CA ALA A 68 5.91 -45.77 8.51
C ALA A 68 7.19 -45.19 7.89
N LEU A 69 7.06 -44.37 6.84
CA LEU A 69 8.19 -43.65 6.25
C LEU A 69 8.79 -42.66 7.25
N TYR A 70 7.97 -41.85 7.93
CA TYR A 70 8.45 -40.94 8.98
C TYR A 70 9.22 -41.70 10.07
N GLY A 71 8.67 -42.81 10.57
CA GLY A 71 9.33 -43.64 11.60
C GLY A 71 10.66 -44.24 11.14
N SER A 72 10.81 -44.53 9.83
CA SER A 72 12.08 -45.01 9.27
C SER A 72 13.15 -43.92 9.23
N LEU A 73 12.76 -42.69 8.86
CA LEU A 73 13.65 -41.52 8.81
C LEU A 73 14.05 -41.06 10.21
N ALA A 74 13.08 -41.00 11.14
CA ALA A 74 13.30 -40.53 12.50
C ALA A 74 14.28 -41.43 13.30
N LYS A 75 14.34 -42.74 13.03
CA LYS A 75 15.29 -43.66 13.67
C LYS A 75 16.75 -43.39 13.32
N GLY A 76 17.01 -42.82 12.14
CA GLY A 76 18.35 -42.48 11.65
C GLY A 76 18.73 -41.02 11.86
N ALA A 77 17.80 -40.20 12.36
CA ALA A 77 17.99 -38.77 12.53
C ALA A 77 18.61 -38.44 13.90
N PRO A 78 19.59 -37.52 13.98
CA PRO A 78 20.02 -36.96 15.26
C PRO A 78 18.89 -36.13 15.88
N ASP A 79 18.89 -35.98 17.21
CA ASP A 79 17.87 -35.20 17.92
C ASP A 79 17.77 -33.74 17.43
N THR A 80 18.85 -33.19 16.86
CA THR A 80 18.87 -31.84 16.26
C THR A 80 17.99 -31.69 15.03
N ASP A 81 17.67 -32.79 14.36
CA ASP A 81 16.88 -32.80 13.11
C ASP A 81 15.39 -33.06 13.39
N LEU A 82 15.05 -33.45 14.64
CA LEU A 82 13.69 -33.69 15.08
C LEU A 82 13.08 -32.41 15.63
N VAL A 83 12.22 -31.76 14.84
CA VAL A 83 11.53 -30.51 15.23
C VAL A 83 10.04 -30.74 15.39
N VAL A 84 9.47 -30.26 16.50
CA VAL A 84 8.03 -30.28 16.75
C VAL A 84 7.44 -28.90 16.45
N PHE A 85 6.47 -28.86 15.52
CA PHE A 85 5.72 -27.65 15.20
C PHE A 85 4.35 -27.68 15.89
N ALA A 86 4.06 -26.68 16.72
CA ALA A 86 2.73 -26.44 17.29
C ALA A 86 2.16 -25.14 16.72
N SER A 87 0.91 -25.19 16.21
CA SER A 87 0.21 -24.02 15.69
C SER A 87 -1.18 -23.88 16.29
N TYR A 88 -1.62 -22.64 16.49
CA TYR A 88 -2.91 -22.30 17.08
C TYR A 88 -3.55 -21.17 16.26
N GLU A 89 -4.81 -21.34 15.87
CA GLU A 89 -5.59 -20.30 15.19
C GLU A 89 -6.52 -19.61 16.20
N PHE A 90 -6.46 -18.28 16.25
CA PHE A 90 -7.35 -17.45 17.05
C PHE A 90 -8.48 -16.93 16.17
N ALA A 91 -9.74 -17.09 16.61
CA ALA A 91 -10.90 -16.58 15.87
C ALA A 91 -10.80 -15.06 15.60
N ASN A 92 -10.29 -14.30 16.57
CA ASN A 92 -10.05 -12.85 16.46
C ASN A 92 -8.55 -12.54 16.48
N TRP A 93 -7.78 -13.15 15.57
CA TRP A 93 -6.31 -13.01 15.55
C TRP A 93 -5.81 -11.57 15.44
N ARG A 94 -6.59 -10.62 14.91
CA ARG A 94 -6.18 -9.20 14.82
C ARG A 94 -6.06 -8.52 16.19
N ASP A 95 -6.82 -8.99 17.17
CA ASP A 95 -6.83 -8.45 18.54
C ASP A 95 -6.01 -9.33 19.50
N SER A 96 -5.24 -10.29 18.97
CA SER A 96 -4.53 -11.27 19.79
C SER A 96 -3.14 -10.82 20.24
N LEU A 97 -2.70 -9.59 19.94
CA LEU A 97 -1.34 -9.11 20.24
C LEU A 97 -0.97 -9.27 21.72
N GLY A 98 -1.91 -9.00 22.63
CA GLY A 98 -1.69 -9.20 24.06
C GLY A 98 -1.50 -10.67 24.44
N ALA A 99 -2.29 -11.56 23.83
CA ALA A 99 -2.19 -13.00 24.06
C ALA A 99 -0.88 -13.57 23.49
N THR A 100 -0.48 -13.16 22.28
CA THR A 100 0.76 -13.62 21.64
C THR A 100 2.00 -13.19 22.41
N LYS A 101 2.02 -11.94 22.90
CA LYS A 101 3.10 -11.47 23.80
C LYS A 101 3.20 -12.26 25.10
N ARG A 102 2.06 -12.63 25.70
CA ARG A 102 2.05 -13.48 26.91
C ARG A 102 2.55 -14.90 26.62
N ILE A 103 2.20 -15.46 25.46
CA ILE A 103 2.70 -16.76 25.03
C ILE A 103 4.21 -16.69 24.82
N LEU A 104 4.71 -15.69 24.09
CA LEU A 104 6.13 -15.49 23.87
C LEU A 104 6.89 -15.39 25.19
N ALA A 105 6.44 -14.55 26.12
CA ALA A 105 7.06 -14.41 27.45
C ALA A 105 7.04 -15.72 28.27
N PHE A 106 6.03 -16.57 28.09
CA PHE A 106 5.99 -17.89 28.73
C PHE A 106 6.94 -18.90 28.07
N LEU A 107 7.29 -18.70 26.81
CA LEU A 107 8.19 -19.56 26.05
C LEU A 107 9.66 -19.11 26.14
N GLU A 108 9.93 -17.86 26.51
CA GLU A 108 11.27 -17.35 26.77
C GLU A 108 12.02 -18.25 27.78
N GLY A 109 13.23 -18.68 27.41
CA GLY A 109 14.08 -19.55 28.23
C GLY A 109 13.75 -21.05 28.16
N LYS A 110 12.80 -21.47 27.32
CA LYS A 110 12.56 -22.89 27.00
C LYS A 110 13.30 -23.29 25.73
N ASP A 111 13.40 -24.60 25.51
CA ASP A 111 13.96 -25.18 24.28
C ASP A 111 13.02 -24.91 23.09
N LEU A 112 13.07 -23.67 22.60
CA LEU A 112 12.21 -23.12 21.56
C LEU A 112 13.08 -22.74 20.36
N MET A 113 12.91 -23.47 19.26
CA MET A 113 13.60 -23.19 18.01
C MET A 113 13.14 -21.87 17.36
N ASP A 114 11.83 -21.64 17.27
CA ASP A 114 11.26 -20.44 16.65
C ASP A 114 9.85 -20.15 17.19
N TYR A 115 9.47 -18.88 17.21
CA TYR A 115 8.12 -18.42 17.55
C TYR A 115 7.65 -17.40 16.51
N ARG A 116 6.49 -17.66 15.89
CA ARG A 116 5.91 -16.76 14.90
C ARG A 116 4.46 -16.44 15.18
N SER A 117 4.14 -15.16 15.11
CA SER A 117 2.79 -14.64 15.29
C SER A 117 2.34 -13.87 14.06
N ARG A 118 1.08 -14.06 13.64
CA ARG A 118 0.49 -13.32 12.51
C ARG A 118 0.19 -11.86 12.87
N VAL A 119 -0.15 -11.59 14.13
CA VAL A 119 -0.62 -10.26 14.57
C VAL A 119 0.52 -9.25 14.72
N GLU A 120 1.74 -9.71 15.04
CA GLU A 120 2.91 -8.83 15.21
C GLU A 120 3.31 -8.09 13.93
N PRO A 121 3.58 -8.76 12.78
CA PRO A 121 3.89 -8.06 11.54
C PRO A 121 2.70 -7.26 11.01
N TYR A 122 1.47 -7.68 11.32
CA TYR A 122 0.26 -6.94 10.97
C TYR A 122 0.19 -5.59 11.72
N GLU A 123 0.36 -5.60 13.04
CA GLU A 123 0.36 -4.39 13.87
C GLU A 123 1.55 -3.49 13.54
N HIS A 124 2.74 -4.05 13.32
CA HIS A 124 3.90 -3.28 12.85
C HIS A 124 3.62 -2.58 11.51
N ARG A 125 3.07 -3.31 10.52
CA ARG A 125 2.71 -2.74 9.21
C ARG A 125 1.64 -1.65 9.34
N LYS A 126 0.61 -1.89 10.15
CA LYS A 126 -0.46 -0.93 10.44
C LYS A 126 0.09 0.36 11.06
N GLN A 127 0.99 0.25 12.04
CA GLN A 127 1.64 1.40 12.66
C GLN A 127 2.51 2.18 11.66
N MET A 128 3.32 1.47 10.88
CA MET A 128 4.15 2.10 9.84
C MET A 128 3.31 2.82 8.79
N SER A 129 2.24 2.19 8.29
CA SER A 129 1.33 2.82 7.33
C SER A 129 0.63 4.05 7.92
N ALA A 130 0.19 3.98 9.19
CA ALA A 130 -0.43 5.12 9.87
C ALA A 130 0.55 6.29 10.02
N LEU A 131 1.80 6.01 10.42
CA LEU A 131 2.85 7.01 10.54
C LEU A 131 3.17 7.65 9.19
N THR A 132 3.36 6.85 8.13
CA THR A 132 3.60 7.36 6.78
C THR A 132 2.45 8.22 6.28
N ALA A 133 1.20 7.83 6.53
CA ALA A 133 0.03 8.62 6.15
C ALA A 133 -0.04 9.95 6.90
N MET A 134 0.26 9.96 8.21
CA MET A 134 0.29 11.18 9.02
C MET A 134 1.36 12.17 8.53
N ILE A 135 2.57 11.67 8.28
CA ILE A 135 3.68 12.49 7.74
C ILE A 135 3.29 13.03 6.36
N GLY A 136 2.75 12.19 5.47
CA GLY A 136 2.30 12.59 4.15
C GLY A 136 1.26 13.71 4.20
N LEU A 137 0.23 13.55 5.03
CA LEU A 137 -0.80 14.56 5.23
C LEU A 137 -0.23 15.88 5.76
N PHE A 138 0.63 15.82 6.77
CA PHE A 138 1.26 17.00 7.35
C PHE A 138 2.09 17.78 6.31
N VAL A 139 2.92 17.07 5.55
CA VAL A 139 3.72 17.65 4.46
C VAL A 139 2.82 18.26 3.39
N THR A 140 1.74 17.58 2.98
CA THR A 140 0.78 18.13 2.01
C THR A 140 0.14 19.43 2.51
N VAL A 141 -0.31 19.48 3.76
CA VAL A 141 -0.92 20.68 4.35
C VAL A 141 0.08 21.83 4.42
N LEU A 142 1.33 21.56 4.82
CA LEU A 142 2.38 22.58 4.85
C LEU A 142 2.64 23.20 3.49
N PHE A 143 2.83 22.36 2.46
CA PHE A 143 3.04 22.86 1.09
C PHE A 143 1.80 23.60 0.56
N PHE A 144 0.60 23.15 0.93
CA PHE A 144 -0.63 23.83 0.55
C PHE A 144 -0.71 25.25 1.15
N ILE A 145 -0.43 25.40 2.44
CA ILE A 145 -0.41 26.72 3.11
C ILE A 145 0.69 27.61 2.53
N ALA A 146 1.89 27.06 2.31
CA ALA A 146 3.01 27.81 1.74
C ALA A 146 2.71 28.30 0.31
N SER A 147 2.17 27.43 -0.54
CA SER A 147 1.75 27.79 -1.91
C SER A 147 0.63 28.83 -1.90
N GLY A 148 -0.38 28.64 -1.05
CA GLY A 148 -1.48 29.60 -0.89
C GLY A 148 -0.98 30.98 -0.44
N SER A 149 -0.06 31.01 0.52
CA SER A 149 0.55 32.25 1.03
C SER A 149 1.38 32.95 -0.04
N MET A 150 2.23 32.20 -0.76
CA MET A 150 3.04 32.76 -1.85
C MET A 150 2.17 33.42 -2.91
N LEU A 151 1.04 32.79 -3.25
CA LEU A 151 0.10 33.32 -4.21
C LEU A 151 -0.62 34.55 -3.66
N TYR A 152 -1.08 34.52 -2.40
CA TYR A 152 -1.67 35.68 -1.74
C TYR A 152 -0.73 36.89 -1.77
N PHE A 153 0.54 36.71 -1.38
CA PHE A 153 1.54 37.78 -1.40
C PHE A 153 1.74 38.33 -2.81
N ARG A 154 1.85 37.45 -3.80
CA ARG A 154 2.05 37.86 -5.19
C ARG A 154 0.88 38.67 -5.74
N LEU A 155 -0.36 38.21 -5.52
CA LEU A 155 -1.54 38.96 -5.93
C LEU A 155 -1.53 40.33 -5.23
N PHE A 156 -1.44 40.37 -3.90
CA PHE A 156 -1.59 41.63 -3.18
C PHE A 156 -0.45 42.64 -3.43
N SER A 157 0.76 42.17 -3.75
CA SER A 157 1.86 43.06 -4.14
C SER A 157 1.70 43.66 -5.54
N GLU A 158 1.01 42.98 -6.44
CA GLU A 158 0.81 43.42 -7.84
C GLU A 158 -0.46 44.28 -8.01
N VAL A 159 -1.40 44.28 -7.03
CA VAL A 159 -2.70 44.96 -7.13
C VAL A 159 -2.59 46.45 -7.44
N GLU A 160 -1.66 47.17 -6.82
CA GLU A 160 -1.58 48.63 -6.95
C GLU A 160 -1.10 49.04 -8.35
N GLU A 161 -0.05 48.38 -8.85
CA GLU A 161 0.44 48.55 -10.22
C GLU A 161 -0.63 48.14 -11.26
N ASP A 162 -1.30 47.00 -11.02
CA ASP A 162 -2.38 46.54 -11.89
C ASP A 162 -3.56 47.52 -11.91
N ARG A 163 -3.87 48.16 -10.78
CA ARG A 163 -4.95 49.15 -10.71
C ARG A 163 -4.66 50.39 -11.55
N GLU A 164 -3.42 50.89 -11.54
CA GLU A 164 -3.03 51.99 -12.43
C GLU A 164 -3.11 51.58 -13.90
N LYS A 165 -2.53 50.42 -14.23
CA LYS A 165 -2.50 49.86 -15.59
C LYS A 165 -3.91 49.63 -16.16
N TYR A 166 -4.78 48.95 -15.41
CA TYR A 166 -6.14 48.66 -15.85
C TYR A 166 -7.01 49.93 -15.81
N GLY A 167 -6.75 50.88 -14.92
CA GLY A 167 -7.39 52.19 -14.93
C GLY A 167 -7.09 53.01 -16.20
N MET A 168 -5.86 52.91 -16.74
CA MET A 168 -5.54 53.49 -18.04
C MET A 168 -6.28 52.79 -19.18
N MET A 169 -6.41 51.46 -19.14
CA MET A 169 -7.18 50.72 -20.15
C MET A 169 -8.67 51.12 -20.14
N GLU A 170 -9.27 51.37 -18.98
CA GLU A 170 -10.63 51.91 -18.90
C GLU A 170 -10.74 53.27 -19.62
N LYS A 171 -9.76 54.17 -19.40
CA LYS A 171 -9.72 55.49 -20.05
C LYS A 171 -9.56 55.40 -21.58
N LEU A 172 -8.96 54.33 -22.08
CA LEU A 172 -8.83 54.03 -23.51
C LEU A 172 -10.07 53.36 -24.12
N GLY A 173 -11.13 53.13 -23.31
CA GLY A 173 -12.42 52.60 -23.77
C GLY A 173 -12.59 51.09 -23.58
N VAL A 174 -11.65 50.41 -22.91
CA VAL A 174 -11.80 48.98 -22.58
C VAL A 174 -12.80 48.81 -21.44
N SER A 175 -13.78 47.94 -21.61
CA SER A 175 -14.80 47.71 -20.58
C SER A 175 -14.24 46.94 -19.37
N ARG A 176 -14.85 47.16 -18.18
CA ARG A 176 -14.54 46.37 -16.96
C ARG A 176 -14.67 44.86 -17.17
N HIS A 177 -15.59 44.44 -18.03
CA HIS A 177 -15.80 43.03 -18.35
C HIS A 177 -14.61 42.43 -19.12
N GLU A 178 -14.08 43.17 -20.09
CA GLU A 178 -12.89 42.77 -20.85
C GLU A 178 -11.66 42.72 -19.95
N ILE A 179 -11.45 43.74 -19.11
CA ILE A 179 -10.36 43.77 -18.12
C ILE A 179 -10.46 42.57 -17.17
N GLY A 180 -11.65 42.30 -16.62
CA GLY A 180 -11.88 41.14 -15.76
C GLY A 180 -11.57 39.81 -16.47
N THR A 181 -11.80 39.72 -17.78
CA THR A 181 -11.46 38.54 -18.59
C THR A 181 -9.95 38.40 -18.78
N ILE A 182 -9.23 39.50 -19.01
CA ILE A 182 -7.76 39.53 -19.10
C ILE A 182 -7.14 39.03 -17.80
N ILE A 183 -7.55 39.61 -16.66
CA ILE A 183 -7.11 39.20 -15.32
C ILE A 183 -7.40 37.72 -15.09
N SER A 184 -8.59 37.25 -15.46
CA SER A 184 -8.99 35.85 -15.26
C SER A 184 -8.08 34.89 -16.03
N ARG A 185 -7.69 35.21 -17.27
CA ARG A 185 -6.80 34.39 -18.09
C ARG A 185 -5.38 34.36 -17.52
N GLN A 186 -4.88 35.49 -17.04
CA GLN A 186 -3.57 35.57 -16.37
C GLN A 186 -3.54 34.70 -15.11
N LEU A 187 -4.54 34.85 -14.23
CA LEU A 187 -4.66 34.03 -13.03
C LEU A 187 -4.82 32.54 -13.35
N LEU A 188 -5.55 32.18 -14.42
CA LEU A 188 -5.71 30.78 -14.81
C LEU A 188 -4.36 30.11 -15.08
N VAL A 189 -3.46 30.77 -15.82
CA VAL A 189 -2.12 30.22 -16.07
C VAL A 189 -1.35 30.01 -14.76
N PHE A 190 -1.36 30.99 -13.85
CA PHE A 190 -0.66 30.87 -12.57
C PHE A 190 -1.19 29.74 -11.68
N PHE A 191 -2.49 29.49 -11.68
CA PHE A 191 -3.10 28.47 -10.84
C PHE A 191 -3.00 27.06 -11.44
N PHE A 192 -3.17 26.92 -12.75
CA PHE A 192 -3.31 25.61 -13.39
C PHE A 192 -2.01 25.09 -14.02
N ALA A 193 -1.06 25.94 -14.39
CA ALA A 193 0.22 25.48 -14.92
C ALA A 193 1.00 24.58 -13.94
N PRO A 194 1.10 24.91 -12.63
CA PRO A 194 1.76 24.02 -11.66
C PRO A 194 1.09 22.65 -11.55
N ILE A 195 -0.25 22.60 -11.58
CA ILE A 195 -1.00 21.34 -11.53
C ILE A 195 -0.78 20.52 -12.80
N ALA A 196 -0.78 21.15 -13.97
CA ALA A 196 -0.53 20.46 -15.22
C ALA A 196 0.85 19.80 -15.20
N VAL A 197 1.89 20.56 -14.84
CA VAL A 197 3.27 20.06 -14.72
C VAL A 197 3.36 18.96 -13.66
N GLY A 198 2.78 19.16 -12.48
CA GLY A 198 2.75 18.17 -11.41
C GLY A 198 2.02 16.89 -11.79
N SER A 199 0.93 16.98 -12.55
CA SER A 199 0.16 15.83 -13.03
C SER A 199 0.94 15.02 -14.06
N VAL A 200 1.65 15.68 -14.97
CA VAL A 200 2.54 15.02 -15.94
C VAL A 200 3.69 14.32 -15.21
N HIS A 201 4.33 15.01 -14.25
CA HIS A 201 5.40 14.43 -13.44
C HIS A 201 4.91 13.22 -12.63
N CYS A 202 3.73 13.33 -12.02
CA CYS A 202 3.07 12.21 -11.32
C CYS A 202 2.80 11.04 -12.27
N GLY A 203 2.30 11.30 -13.48
CA GLY A 203 2.09 10.25 -14.50
C GLY A 203 3.37 9.47 -14.82
N PHE A 204 4.50 10.17 -14.99
CA PHE A 204 5.81 9.53 -15.17
C PHE A 204 6.23 8.68 -13.98
N ALA A 205 6.08 9.21 -12.75
CA ALA A 205 6.39 8.49 -11.53
C ALA A 205 5.53 7.21 -11.39
N MET A 206 4.23 7.31 -11.69
CA MET A 206 3.32 6.17 -11.65
C MET A 206 3.66 5.11 -12.69
N LYS A 207 4.08 5.52 -13.89
CA LYS A 207 4.56 4.58 -14.90
C LYS A 207 5.81 3.83 -14.43
N SER A 208 6.77 4.54 -13.85
CA SER A 208 7.97 3.93 -13.28
C SER A 208 7.62 2.95 -12.16
N LEU A 209 6.76 3.35 -11.21
CA LEU A 209 6.31 2.50 -10.12
C LEU A 209 5.58 1.24 -10.61
N SER A 210 4.73 1.37 -11.62
CA SER A 210 4.04 0.21 -12.18
C SER A 210 4.96 -0.79 -12.85
N ASN A 211 6.08 -0.36 -13.44
CA ASN A 211 7.05 -1.29 -14.02
C ASN A 211 7.75 -2.13 -12.93
N VAL A 212 7.93 -1.56 -11.73
CA VAL A 212 8.46 -2.30 -10.58
C VAL A 212 7.41 -3.26 -10.03
N LEU A 213 6.15 -2.83 -9.97
CA LEU A 213 5.05 -3.62 -9.40
C LEU A 213 4.48 -4.68 -10.36
N SER A 214 4.75 -4.60 -11.65
CA SER A 214 4.32 -5.62 -12.61
C SER A 214 4.98 -6.98 -12.36
N GLU A 215 6.13 -7.02 -11.68
CA GLU A 215 6.75 -8.27 -11.21
C GLU A 215 5.92 -8.97 -10.12
N MET A 216 4.96 -8.26 -9.50
CA MET A 216 4.10 -8.76 -8.42
C MET A 216 2.63 -8.92 -8.86
N ASP A 217 2.37 -9.10 -10.16
CA ASP A 217 1.02 -9.22 -10.75
C ASP A 217 0.06 -8.05 -10.43
N TRP A 218 0.60 -6.87 -10.08
CA TRP A 218 -0.22 -5.69 -9.84
C TRP A 218 -0.41 -4.87 -11.13
N PRO A 219 -1.65 -4.76 -11.65
CA PRO A 219 -1.89 -4.07 -12.91
C PRO A 219 -1.71 -2.56 -12.75
N PHE A 220 -1.11 -1.91 -13.75
CA PHE A 220 -0.91 -0.46 -13.84
C PHE A 220 -2.17 0.34 -13.43
N LEU A 221 -3.33 -0.06 -13.96
CA LEU A 221 -4.60 0.62 -13.73
C LEU A 221 -5.04 0.58 -12.25
N GLY A 222 -4.66 -0.48 -11.54
CA GLY A 222 -4.94 -0.65 -10.11
C GLY A 222 -4.18 0.33 -9.22
N VAL A 223 -2.97 0.72 -9.62
CA VAL A 223 -2.13 1.69 -8.89
C VAL A 223 -2.45 3.12 -9.34
N PHE A 224 -2.67 3.32 -10.64
CA PHE A 224 -2.92 4.63 -11.25
C PHE A 224 -4.20 5.30 -10.73
N ARG A 225 -5.23 4.52 -10.36
CA ARG A 225 -6.49 5.08 -9.82
C ARG A 225 -6.30 5.93 -8.56
N TYR A 226 -5.32 5.60 -7.71
CA TYR A 226 -5.05 6.36 -6.49
C TYR A 226 -4.41 7.72 -6.80
N ALA A 227 -3.49 7.74 -7.77
CA ALA A 227 -2.91 8.99 -8.27
C ALA A 227 -4.00 9.88 -8.91
N LEU A 228 -4.90 9.28 -9.70
CA LEU A 228 -6.02 10.01 -10.30
C LEU A 228 -6.95 10.60 -9.24
N ALA A 229 -7.28 9.84 -8.19
CA ALA A 229 -8.08 10.33 -7.08
C ALA A 229 -7.40 11.52 -6.36
N ALA A 230 -6.09 11.45 -6.14
CA ALA A 230 -5.32 12.55 -5.53
C ALA A 230 -5.28 13.80 -6.42
N ILE A 231 -5.01 13.64 -7.72
CA ILE A 231 -5.03 14.74 -8.71
C ILE A 231 -6.41 15.37 -8.78
N ALA A 232 -7.47 14.56 -8.80
CA ALA A 232 -8.85 15.05 -8.83
C ALA A 232 -9.18 15.85 -7.55
N GLY A 233 -8.84 15.32 -6.37
CA GLY A 233 -9.03 16.02 -5.10
C GLY A 233 -8.29 17.36 -5.05
N PHE A 234 -7.01 17.37 -5.46
CA PHE A 234 -6.22 18.60 -5.50
C PHE A 234 -6.77 19.61 -6.52
N SER A 235 -7.21 19.13 -7.69
CA SER A 235 -7.80 19.97 -8.73
C SER A 235 -9.11 20.61 -8.27
N LEU A 236 -9.96 19.90 -7.53
CA LEU A 236 -11.19 20.45 -6.95
C LEU A 236 -10.89 21.58 -5.97
N ILE A 237 -9.92 21.37 -5.07
CA ILE A 237 -9.49 22.39 -4.11
C ILE A 237 -8.91 23.60 -4.87
N GLN A 238 -8.11 23.37 -5.92
CA GLN A 238 -7.54 24.45 -6.71
C GLN A 238 -8.60 25.26 -7.45
N VAL A 239 -9.60 24.61 -8.05
CA VAL A 239 -10.71 25.32 -8.71
C VAL A 239 -11.45 26.20 -7.72
N PHE A 240 -11.74 25.69 -6.51
CA PHE A 240 -12.35 26.48 -5.45
C PHE A 240 -11.47 27.69 -5.09
N TYR A 241 -10.18 27.47 -4.88
CA TYR A 241 -9.24 28.55 -4.53
C TYR A 241 -9.12 29.60 -5.64
N PHE A 242 -9.06 29.18 -6.91
CA PHE A 242 -9.05 30.05 -8.09
C PHE A 242 -10.31 30.94 -8.13
N LEU A 243 -11.50 30.39 -7.88
CA LEU A 243 -12.74 31.16 -7.89
C LEU A 243 -12.74 32.24 -6.79
N VAL A 244 -12.25 31.91 -5.59
CA VAL A 244 -12.13 32.85 -4.48
C VAL A 244 -11.11 33.94 -4.80
N ALA A 245 -9.90 33.56 -5.20
CA ALA A 245 -8.82 34.49 -5.50
C ALA A 245 -9.18 35.42 -6.66
N ARG A 246 -9.76 34.90 -7.75
CA ARG A 246 -10.24 35.69 -8.89
C ARG A 246 -11.24 36.76 -8.44
N ARG A 247 -12.23 36.37 -7.62
CA ARG A 247 -13.25 37.31 -7.13
C ARG A 247 -12.65 38.38 -6.23
N ALA A 248 -11.73 37.99 -5.34
CA ALA A 248 -11.04 38.92 -4.45
C ALA A 248 -10.17 39.92 -5.24
N TYR A 249 -9.39 39.43 -6.21
CA TYR A 249 -8.49 40.26 -6.99
C TYR A 249 -9.21 41.27 -7.87
N ILE A 250 -10.22 40.82 -8.64
CA ILE A 250 -11.03 41.72 -9.48
C ILE A 250 -11.71 42.80 -8.63
N ARG A 251 -12.21 42.42 -7.44
CA ARG A 251 -12.82 43.39 -6.52
C ARG A 251 -11.81 44.45 -6.08
N GLU A 252 -10.60 44.04 -5.69
CA GLU A 252 -9.60 44.96 -5.15
C GLU A 252 -9.05 45.92 -6.22
N VAL A 253 -8.81 45.42 -7.45
CA VAL A 253 -8.40 46.25 -8.60
C VAL A 253 -9.43 47.35 -8.88
N PHE A 254 -10.73 47.05 -8.85
CA PHE A 254 -11.78 48.03 -9.13
C PHE A 254 -12.22 48.88 -7.92
N ARG A 255 -11.76 48.55 -6.71
CA ARG A 255 -12.26 49.15 -5.46
C ARG A 255 -11.97 50.64 -5.31
N GLY A 256 -10.99 51.20 -6.03
CA GLY A 256 -10.81 52.65 -6.00
C GLY A 256 -10.61 53.29 -7.36
N SER A 257 -11.30 52.77 -8.37
CA SER A 257 -11.65 53.54 -9.58
C SER A 257 -12.96 54.35 -9.37
N THR A 258 -13.50 54.39 -8.14
CA THR A 258 -14.73 55.10 -7.76
C THR A 258 -14.50 56.34 -6.88
N ALA A 259 -13.30 56.91 -6.89
CA ALA A 259 -12.97 58.16 -6.19
C ALA A 259 -12.49 59.22 -7.20
#